data_AF-A0A5M5BQX5-F1
#
_entry.id   AF-A0A5M5BQX5-F1
#
_cell.length_a   1.000
_cell.length_b   1.000
_cell.length_c   1.000
_cell.angle_alpha   90.00
_cell.angle_beta   90.00
_cell.angle_gamma   90.00
#
_symmetry.space_group_name_H-M   'P 1'
#
loop_
_entity.id
_entity.type
_entity.pdbx_description
1 polymer ?
#
loop_
_entity_poly.entity_id
_entity_poly.type
_entity_poly.pdbx_seq_one_letter_code
_entity_poly.pdbx_strand_id
1 'polypeptide(L)'
;GQQLTAEQGIPLLEELQKQAVGRITLLAGCGVNENNIARIAAETGINEFHFSARENIQSEMKFRNEAVSMGGTVHINEYERNVTSIRRVKETIDAALHG
;
A
#
# COMPACT_ATOMS: atom_id res chain seq x y z
N GLY A 1 -5.97 -7.99 -8.01
CA GLY A 1 -6.15 -9.11 -8.93
C GLY A 1 -5.39 -8.85 -10.22
N GLN A 2 -4.13 -9.30 -10.30
CA GLN A 2 -3.32 -9.26 -11.53
C GLN A 2 -3.24 -7.89 -12.25
N GLN A 3 -3.21 -6.82 -11.48
CA GLN A 3 -3.13 -5.43 -11.98
C GLN A 3 -2.09 -4.65 -11.17
N LEU A 4 -1.72 -3.45 -11.64
CA LEU A 4 -0.73 -2.60 -10.98
C LEU A 4 -1.18 -2.13 -9.58
N THR A 5 -2.48 -2.01 -9.34
CA THR A 5 -3.04 -1.74 -8.01
C THR A 5 -4.20 -2.68 -7.68
N ALA A 6 -4.48 -2.86 -6.40
CA ALA A 6 -5.66 -3.58 -5.91
C ALA A 6 -6.95 -2.98 -6.48
N GLU A 7 -7.04 -1.65 -6.49
CA GLU A 7 -8.20 -0.90 -6.99
C GLU A 7 -8.47 -1.16 -8.48
N GLN A 8 -7.42 -1.19 -9.32
CA GLN A 8 -7.58 -1.56 -10.74
C GLN A 8 -7.98 -3.03 -10.91
N GLY A 9 -7.61 -3.88 -9.97
CA GLY A 9 -7.91 -5.31 -9.98
C GLY A 9 -9.24 -5.68 -9.31
N ILE A 10 -10.10 -4.72 -8.96
CA ILE A 10 -11.39 -4.97 -8.28
C ILE A 10 -12.23 -6.04 -9.02
N PRO A 11 -12.46 -5.96 -10.35
CA PRO A 11 -13.32 -6.94 -11.03
C PRO A 11 -12.88 -8.39 -10.82
N LEU A 12 -11.58 -8.66 -10.98
CA LEU A 12 -11.04 -10.00 -10.76
C LEU A 12 -11.02 -10.39 -9.28
N LEU A 13 -10.78 -9.45 -8.37
CA LEU A 13 -10.81 -9.73 -6.92
C LEU A 13 -12.21 -10.14 -6.45
N GLU A 14 -13.26 -9.49 -6.96
CA GLU A 14 -14.65 -9.83 -6.68
C GLU A 14 -14.98 -11.26 -7.17
N GLU A 15 -14.59 -11.60 -8.40
CA GLU A 15 -14.77 -12.97 -8.95
C GLU A 15 -14.07 -14.03 -8.10
N LEU A 16 -12.81 -13.77 -7.72
CA LEU A 16 -12.04 -14.67 -6.88
C LEU A 16 -12.65 -14.80 -5.48
N GLN A 17 -13.15 -13.71 -4.90
CA GLN A 17 -13.80 -13.74 -3.57
C GLN A 17 -15.07 -14.57 -3.60
N LYS A 18 -15.89 -14.43 -4.65
CA LYS A 18 -17.06 -15.29 -4.88
C LYS A 18 -16.66 -16.75 -5.04
N GLN A 19 -15.60 -17.04 -5.80
CA GLN A 19 -15.10 -18.40 -6.02
C GLN A 19 -14.48 -19.02 -4.76
N ALA A 20 -13.89 -18.21 -3.87
CA ALA A 20 -13.28 -18.70 -2.65
C ALA A 20 -14.31 -19.40 -1.75
N VAL A 21 -15.54 -18.87 -1.66
CA VAL A 21 -16.64 -19.42 -0.82
C VAL A 21 -16.14 -19.73 0.59
N GLY A 22 -15.33 -18.83 1.16
CA GLY A 22 -14.74 -18.98 2.51
C GLY A 22 -13.70 -20.09 2.68
N ARG A 23 -13.32 -20.83 1.62
CA ARG A 23 -12.33 -21.92 1.68
C ARG A 23 -10.90 -21.41 1.86
N ILE A 24 -10.63 -20.22 1.37
CA ILE A 24 -9.37 -19.49 1.51
C ILE A 24 -9.69 -18.04 1.80
N THR A 25 -8.81 -17.38 2.56
CA THR A 25 -8.87 -15.93 2.77
C THR A 25 -8.14 -15.24 1.64
N LEU A 26 -8.78 -14.28 0.98
CA LEU A 26 -8.12 -13.38 0.04
C LEU A 26 -7.62 -12.15 0.78
N LEU A 27 -6.36 -11.81 0.58
CA LEU A 27 -5.70 -10.62 1.11
C LEU A 27 -5.48 -9.64 -0.05
N ALA A 28 -6.24 -8.54 -0.10
CA ALA A 28 -6.08 -7.54 -1.15
C ALA A 28 -4.88 -6.62 -0.84
N GLY A 29 -3.97 -6.44 -1.80
CA GLY A 29 -2.78 -5.62 -1.61
C GLY A 29 -2.26 -5.00 -2.91
N CYS A 30 -1.22 -4.18 -2.78
CA CYS A 30 -0.65 -3.29 -3.80
C CYS A 30 -1.45 -1.99 -4.00
N GLY A 31 -0.92 -0.86 -3.54
CA GLY A 31 -1.55 0.47 -3.70
C GLY A 31 -2.75 0.75 -2.78
N VAL A 32 -3.09 -0.16 -1.85
CA VAL A 32 -4.14 0.05 -0.85
C VAL A 32 -3.73 1.16 0.12
N ASN A 33 -4.62 2.11 0.36
CA ASN A 33 -4.41 3.27 1.22
C ASN A 33 -5.74 3.86 1.72
N GLU A 34 -5.66 4.88 2.56
CA GLU A 34 -6.79 5.57 3.20
C GLU A 34 -7.86 6.10 2.23
N ASN A 35 -7.53 6.34 0.96
CA ASN A 35 -8.49 6.89 -0.01
C ASN A 35 -9.24 5.82 -0.81
N ASN A 36 -8.79 4.56 -0.80
CA ASN A 36 -9.37 3.52 -1.67
C ASN A 36 -9.75 2.22 -0.95
N ILE A 37 -9.30 2.01 0.30
CA ILE A 37 -9.55 0.76 1.02
C ILE A 37 -11.04 0.46 1.21
N ALA A 38 -11.86 1.46 1.56
CA ALA A 38 -13.31 1.31 1.73
C ALA A 38 -13.98 0.83 0.44
N ARG A 39 -13.64 1.47 -0.69
CA ARG A 39 -14.13 1.10 -2.01
C ARG A 39 -13.75 -0.33 -2.40
N ILE A 40 -12.49 -0.70 -2.20
CA ILE A 40 -12.03 -2.07 -2.50
C ILE A 40 -12.79 -3.08 -1.63
N ALA A 41 -12.99 -2.81 -0.34
CA ALA A 41 -13.76 -3.67 0.55
C ALA A 41 -15.21 -3.83 0.07
N ALA A 42 -15.88 -2.71 -0.21
CA ALA A 42 -17.28 -2.69 -0.62
C ALA A 42 -17.53 -3.40 -1.95
N GLU A 43 -16.68 -3.17 -2.96
CA GLU A 43 -16.87 -3.74 -4.30
C GLU A 43 -16.40 -5.20 -4.41
N THR A 44 -15.43 -5.63 -3.59
CA THR A 44 -14.91 -7.02 -3.68
C THR A 44 -15.46 -7.96 -2.63
N GLY A 45 -15.96 -7.46 -1.49
CA GLY A 45 -16.33 -8.25 -0.32
C GLY A 45 -15.14 -8.87 0.42
N ILE A 46 -13.92 -8.41 0.15
CA ILE A 46 -12.70 -8.81 0.86
C ILE A 46 -12.58 -8.01 2.16
N ASN A 47 -12.21 -8.69 3.25
CA ASN A 47 -12.08 -8.09 4.59
C ASN A 47 -10.63 -8.02 5.10
N GLU A 48 -9.67 -8.50 4.31
CA GLU A 48 -8.26 -8.61 4.71
C GLU A 48 -7.39 -7.82 3.71
N PHE A 49 -6.53 -6.93 4.23
CA PHE A 49 -5.78 -5.98 3.41
C PHE A 49 -4.29 -5.93 3.75
N HIS A 50 -3.46 -5.79 2.72
CA HIS A 50 -2.02 -5.55 2.84
C HIS A 50 -1.65 -4.17 2.28
N PHE A 51 -1.19 -3.27 3.16
CA PHE A 51 -0.75 -1.92 2.80
C PHE A 51 0.53 -1.54 3.53
N SER A 52 1.27 -0.56 2.98
CA SER A 52 2.57 -0.14 3.51
C SER A 52 2.50 1.09 4.41
N ALA A 53 1.51 1.98 4.18
CA ALA A 53 1.30 3.24 4.89
C ALA A 53 2.58 4.08 5.06
N ARG A 54 3.44 4.09 4.03
CA ARG A 54 4.76 4.76 4.09
C ARG A 54 4.65 6.26 3.83
N GLU A 55 5.53 7.00 4.48
CA GLU A 55 5.86 8.39 4.19
C GLU A 55 7.37 8.50 3.97
N ASN A 56 7.77 9.44 3.12
CA ASN A 56 9.17 9.76 2.88
C ASN A 56 9.64 10.80 3.90
N ILE A 57 10.66 10.43 4.69
CA ILE A 57 11.27 11.29 5.70
C ILE A 57 12.68 11.63 5.26
N GLN A 58 13.02 12.92 5.29
CA GLN A 58 14.36 13.39 4.98
C GLN A 58 15.36 12.95 6.05
N SER A 59 16.57 12.60 5.62
CA SER A 59 17.69 12.26 6.49
C SER A 59 18.15 13.47 7.30
N GLU A 60 18.45 13.23 8.57
CA GLU A 60 18.99 14.21 9.51
C GLU A 60 20.50 14.50 9.27
N MET A 61 21.13 13.85 8.29
CA MET A 61 22.51 14.14 7.92
C MET A 61 22.67 15.60 7.51
N LYS A 62 23.49 16.33 8.28
CA LYS A 62 23.79 17.76 8.06
C LYS A 62 24.74 17.98 6.88
N PHE A 63 25.66 17.05 6.65
CA PHE A 63 26.57 17.07 5.51
C PHE A 63 26.15 16.00 4.50
N ARG A 64 26.19 16.35 3.21
CA ARG A 64 25.80 15.47 2.11
C ARG A 64 26.91 15.49 1.06
N ASN A 65 27.37 14.30 0.66
CA ASN A 65 28.30 14.15 -0.46
C ASN A 65 27.52 13.70 -1.69
N GLU A 66 27.22 14.63 -2.60
CA GLU A 66 26.44 14.37 -3.82
C GLU A 66 27.26 13.69 -4.93
N ALA A 67 28.59 13.62 -4.79
CA ALA A 67 29.48 13.01 -5.77
C ALA A 67 29.54 11.48 -5.67
N VAL A 68 28.94 10.89 -4.63
CA VAL A 68 28.96 9.44 -4.38
C VAL A 68 27.52 8.92 -4.37
N SER A 69 27.29 7.80 -5.06
CA SER A 69 26.03 7.07 -5.08
C SER A 69 26.32 5.60 -4.76
N MET A 70 25.66 5.09 -3.73
CA MET A 70 25.66 3.69 -3.29
C MET A 70 24.70 2.83 -4.12
N GLY A 71 23.61 3.43 -4.61
CA GLY A 71 22.73 2.79 -5.62
C GLY A 71 23.34 2.95 -7.01
N GLY A 72 23.79 1.85 -7.63
CA GLY A 72 24.57 1.86 -8.89
C GLY A 72 24.00 2.72 -10.04
N THR A 73 23.25 2.12 -10.98
CA THR A 73 22.70 2.83 -12.16
C THR A 73 21.40 3.58 -11.89
N VAL A 74 20.78 3.37 -10.73
CA VAL A 74 19.53 4.03 -10.33
C VAL A 74 19.88 5.11 -9.32
N HIS A 75 19.57 6.37 -9.63
CA HIS A 75 19.64 7.43 -8.63
C HIS A 75 18.55 7.21 -7.59
N ILE A 76 18.97 6.71 -6.43
CA ILE A 76 18.14 6.58 -5.24
C ILE A 76 18.39 7.82 -4.38
N ASN A 77 17.35 8.44 -3.83
CA ASN A 77 17.56 9.51 -2.85
C ASN A 77 18.12 8.91 -1.55
N GLU A 78 19.43 8.95 -1.39
CA GLU A 78 20.15 8.36 -0.23
C GLU A 78 19.92 9.11 1.07
N TYR A 79 19.37 10.32 0.96
CA TYR A 79 19.03 11.18 2.07
C TYR A 79 17.53 11.17 2.35
N GLU A 80 16.83 10.13 1.93
CA GLU A 80 15.41 9.89 2.21
C GLU A 80 15.19 8.48 2.76
N ARG A 81 14.24 8.37 3.69
CA ARG A 81 13.85 7.11 4.32
C ARG A 81 12.36 6.91 4.16
N ASN A 82 11.98 5.76 3.64
CA ASN A 82 10.60 5.30 3.64
C ASN A 82 10.26 4.72 5.02
N VAL A 83 9.34 5.35 5.74
CA VAL A 83 8.94 4.92 7.09
C VAL A 83 7.44 4.74 7.14
N THR A 84 6.96 3.64 7.74
CA THR A 84 5.53 3.45 7.99
C THR A 84 5.04 4.48 9.00
N SER A 85 4.01 5.23 8.63
CA SER A 85 3.48 6.34 9.41
C SER A 85 2.30 5.92 10.28
N ILE A 86 2.37 6.26 11.57
CA ILE A 86 1.26 5.99 12.52
C ILE A 86 -0.03 6.66 12.04
N ARG A 87 0.08 7.89 11.51
CA ARG A 87 -1.07 8.66 11.01
C ARG A 87 -1.75 7.91 9.87
N ARG A 88 -0.99 7.54 8.83
CA ARG A 88 -1.54 6.84 7.66
C ARG A 88 -2.10 5.46 7.99
N VAL A 89 -1.47 4.73 8.93
CA VAL A 89 -2.02 3.47 9.44
C VAL A 89 -3.39 3.69 10.08
N LYS A 90 -3.51 4.68 10.97
CA LYS A 90 -4.78 5.00 11.62
C LYS A 90 -5.86 5.40 10.61
N GLU A 91 -5.54 6.32 9.70
CA GLU A 91 -6.49 6.77 8.67
C GLU A 91 -6.93 5.63 7.74
N THR A 92 -6.01 4.73 7.38
CA THR A 92 -6.35 3.58 6.53
C THR A 92 -7.26 2.59 7.25
N ILE A 93 -7.01 2.33 8.54
CA ILE A 93 -7.88 1.46 9.35
C ILE A 93 -9.25 2.12 9.56
N ASP A 94 -9.28 3.42 9.87
CA ASP A 94 -10.51 4.18 10.07
C ASP A 94 -11.38 4.17 8.81
N ALA A 95 -10.78 4.44 7.65
CA ALA A 95 -11.45 4.35 6.35
C ALA A 95 -11.98 2.94 6.06
N ALA A 96 -11.26 1.89 6.46
CA ALA A 96 -11.74 0.51 6.26
C ALA A 96 -12.94 0.15 7.16
N LEU A 97 -13.04 0.76 8.34
CA LEU A 97 -14.10 0.47 9.32
C LEU A 97 -15.34 1.36 9.16
N HIS A 98 -15.17 2.57 8.62
CA HIS A 98 -16.20 3.61 8.63
C HIS A 98 -16.44 4.30 7.29
N GLY A 99 -15.64 4.01 6.26
CA GLY A 99 -15.75 4.58 4.93
C GLY A 99 -16.70 3.85 3.99
#